data_AF-A0AB35NCI9-F1
#
_entry.id   AF-A0AB35NCI9-F1
#
_cell.length_a   1.000
_cell.length_b   1.000
_cell.length_c   1.000
_cell.angle_alpha   90.00
_cell.angle_beta   90.00
_cell.angle_gamma   90.00
#
_symmetry.space_group_name_H-M   'P 1'
#
loop_
_entity.id
_entity.type
_entity.pdbx_description
1 polymer ?
#
loop_
_entity_poly.entity_id
_entity_poly.type
_entity_poly.pdbx_seq_one_letter_code
_entity_poly.pdbx_strand_id
1 'polypeptide(L)'
;MSKFLSLIFICLTFQSIASEAQPSKQQNDERIQMMIVAKATGMCDALSQIITFQQTHKMPGSDQFVIRFLNDEAARLNKSLDDYMAQCAAVSEQYHRYMNELGFR
;
A
#
# COMPACT_ATOMS: atom_id res chain seq x y z
N MET A 1 -18.77 49.91 29.05
CA MET A 1 -19.51 48.80 28.43
C MET A 1 -19.09 48.51 26.99
N SER A 2 -18.82 49.52 26.15
CA SER A 2 -18.34 49.33 24.75
C SER A 2 -17.03 48.52 24.60
N LYS A 3 -16.04 48.70 25.51
CA LYS A 3 -14.76 47.96 25.45
C LYS A 3 -14.88 46.45 25.76
N PHE A 4 -15.88 46.03 26.54
CA PHE A 4 -16.14 44.60 26.81
C PHE A 4 -16.90 43.93 25.65
N LEU A 5 -17.74 44.69 24.94
CA LEU A 5 -18.45 44.22 23.75
C LEU A 5 -17.48 43.93 22.59
N SER A 6 -16.45 44.76 22.42
CA SER A 6 -15.42 44.57 21.39
C SER A 6 -14.57 43.31 21.59
N LEU A 7 -14.32 42.89 22.84
CA LEU A 7 -13.50 41.71 23.13
C LEU A 7 -14.24 40.39 22.83
N ILE A 8 -15.57 40.35 23.00
CA ILE A 8 -16.39 39.17 22.71
C ILE A 8 -16.48 38.93 21.19
N PHE A 9 -16.50 40.00 20.39
CA PHE A 9 -16.56 39.91 18.93
C PHE A 9 -15.27 39.34 18.31
N ILE A 10 -14.11 39.58 18.94
CA ILE A 10 -12.82 39.05 18.49
C ILE A 10 -12.68 37.55 18.81
N CYS A 11 -13.22 37.05 19.92
CA CYS A 11 -13.17 35.61 20.22
C CYS A 11 -14.08 34.76 19.32
N LEU A 12 -15.17 35.33 18.78
CA LEU A 12 -16.13 34.62 17.93
C LEU A 12 -15.60 34.34 16.51
N THR A 13 -14.63 35.11 16.02
CA THR A 13 -14.06 34.89 14.68
C THR A 13 -12.94 33.83 14.66
N PHE A 14 -12.33 33.50 15.80
CA PHE A 14 -11.25 32.51 15.88
C PHE A 14 -11.71 31.04 15.91
N GLN A 15 -12.99 30.74 16.17
CA GLN A 15 -13.47 29.35 16.23
C GLN A 15 -13.70 28.70 14.86
N SER A 16 -13.62 29.44 13.76
CA SER A 16 -13.93 28.90 12.41
C SER A 16 -12.74 28.22 11.70
N ILE A 17 -11.54 28.17 12.30
CA ILE A 17 -10.34 27.62 11.62
C ILE A 17 -9.98 26.18 12.09
N ALA A 18 -10.68 25.60 13.07
CA ALA A 18 -10.32 24.29 13.64
C ALA A 18 -11.23 23.13 13.20
N SER A 19 -11.74 23.13 11.97
CA SER A 19 -12.31 21.91 11.37
C SER A 19 -11.27 21.29 10.43
N GLU A 20 -10.22 20.71 11.01
CA GLU A 20 -9.53 19.64 10.29
C GLU A 20 -10.51 18.48 10.23
N ALA A 21 -11.07 18.23 9.04
CA ALA A 21 -11.86 17.04 8.76
C ALA A 21 -10.97 15.82 9.01
N GLN A 22 -11.00 15.28 10.23
CA GLN A 22 -10.32 14.03 10.52
C GLN A 22 -10.90 12.97 9.60
N PRO A 23 -10.06 12.27 8.81
CA PRO A 23 -10.55 11.21 7.94
C PRO A 23 -11.31 10.19 8.78
N SER A 24 -12.49 9.78 8.28
CA SER A 24 -13.31 8.80 8.97
C SER A 24 -12.53 7.48 9.12
N LYS A 25 -12.89 6.67 10.14
CA LYS A 25 -12.28 5.34 10.33
C LYS A 25 -12.30 4.52 9.04
N GLN A 26 -13.41 4.59 8.29
CA GLN A 26 -13.56 3.91 7.00
C GLN A 26 -12.59 4.41 5.94
N GLN A 27 -12.36 5.72 5.85
CA GLN A 27 -11.40 6.30 4.91
C GLN A 27 -9.96 5.93 5.27
N ASN A 28 -9.63 5.80 6.56
CA ASN A 28 -8.34 5.29 6.99
C ASN A 28 -8.15 3.81 6.63
N ASP A 29 -9.17 2.98 6.85
CA ASP A 29 -9.15 1.57 6.49
C ASP A 29 -8.90 1.40 4.98
N GLU A 30 -9.59 2.17 4.14
CA GLU A 30 -9.42 2.14 2.68
C GLU A 30 -8.00 2.56 2.23
N ARG A 31 -7.44 3.64 2.79
CA ARG A 31 -6.07 4.09 2.50
C ARG A 31 -5.02 3.06 2.92
N ILE A 32 -5.23 2.40 4.07
CA ILE A 32 -4.37 1.32 4.51
C ILE A 32 -4.45 0.14 3.54
N GLN A 33 -5.65 -0.22 3.07
CA GLN A 33 -5.80 -1.28 2.07
C GLN A 33 -5.10 -0.95 0.74
N MET A 34 -5.21 0.29 0.25
CA MET A 34 -4.47 0.73 -0.94
C MET A 34 -2.96 0.58 -0.77
N MET A 35 -2.43 0.96 0.40
CA MET A 35 -1.00 0.83 0.71
C MET A 35 -0.56 -0.64 0.78
N ILE A 36 -1.37 -1.52 1.38
CA ILE A 36 -1.09 -2.96 1.44
C ILE A 36 -1.04 -3.54 0.03
N VAL A 37 -2.03 -3.22 -0.82
CA VAL A 37 -2.09 -3.69 -2.21
C VAL A 37 -0.89 -3.18 -3.02
N ALA A 38 -0.51 -1.91 -2.88
CA ALA A 38 0.67 -1.36 -3.54
C ALA A 38 1.96 -2.08 -3.09
N LYS A 39 2.13 -2.31 -1.78
CA LYS A 39 3.27 -3.06 -1.23
C LYS A 39 3.34 -4.49 -1.77
N ALA A 40 2.20 -5.18 -1.81
CA ALA A 40 2.12 -6.55 -2.30
C ALA A 40 2.41 -6.64 -3.81
N THR A 41 1.91 -5.68 -4.59
CA THR A 41 2.16 -5.59 -6.04
C THR A 41 3.66 -5.41 -6.32
N GLY A 42 4.30 -4.44 -5.66
CA GLY A 42 5.74 -4.21 -5.83
C GLY A 42 6.60 -5.42 -5.42
N MET A 43 6.17 -6.18 -4.40
CA MET A 43 6.81 -7.45 -4.05
C MET A 43 6.69 -8.47 -5.19
N CYS A 44 5.50 -8.65 -5.76
CA CYS A 44 5.30 -9.57 -6.89
C CYS A 44 6.15 -9.21 -8.11
N ASP A 45 6.28 -7.92 -8.42
CA ASP A 45 7.13 -7.45 -9.50
C ASP A 45 8.62 -7.73 -9.23
N ALA A 46 9.06 -7.55 -7.98
CA ALA A 46 10.42 -7.86 -7.58
C ALA A 46 10.71 -9.38 -7.70
N LEU A 47 9.77 -10.23 -7.31
CA LEU A 47 9.89 -11.69 -7.48
C LEU A 47 10.04 -12.07 -8.96
N SER A 48 9.19 -11.49 -9.82
CA SER A 48 9.25 -11.71 -11.27
C SER A 48 10.61 -11.29 -11.86
N GLN A 49 11.14 -10.15 -11.42
CA GLN A 49 12.46 -9.68 -11.84
C GLN A 49 13.59 -10.61 -11.39
N ILE A 50 13.55 -11.12 -10.15
CA ILE A 50 14.52 -12.09 -9.66
C ILE A 50 14.49 -13.37 -10.50
N ILE A 51 13.29 -13.92 -10.75
CA ILE A 51 13.12 -15.14 -11.56
C ILE A 51 13.67 -14.91 -12.97
N THR A 52 13.28 -13.81 -13.60
CA THR A 52 13.71 -13.46 -14.97
C THR A 52 15.22 -13.28 -15.04
N PHE A 53 15.81 -12.59 -14.06
CA PHE A 53 17.25 -12.39 -13.99
C PHE A 53 17.99 -13.73 -13.91
N GLN A 54 17.52 -14.63 -13.04
CA GLN A 54 18.11 -15.95 -12.84
C GLN A 54 17.98 -16.82 -14.10
N GLN A 55 16.82 -16.82 -14.75
CA GLN A 55 16.58 -17.53 -16.01
C GLN A 55 17.44 -17.01 -17.17
N THR A 56 17.66 -15.70 -17.22
CA THR A 56 18.43 -15.05 -18.29
C THR A 56 19.93 -15.30 -18.15
N HIS A 57 20.48 -15.17 -16.94
CA HIS A 57 21.92 -15.26 -16.70
C HIS A 57 22.37 -16.70 -16.42
N LYS A 58 21.44 -17.61 -16.12
CA LYS A 58 21.70 -19.05 -15.88
C LYS A 58 22.87 -19.27 -14.92
N MET A 59 22.91 -18.49 -13.85
CA MET A 59 23.98 -18.60 -12.87
C MET A 59 24.01 -20.03 -12.29
N PRO A 60 25.18 -20.58 -11.97
CA PRO A 60 25.27 -21.88 -11.32
C PRO A 60 24.38 -21.92 -10.06
N GLY A 61 23.43 -22.85 -10.02
CA GLY A 61 22.48 -23.00 -8.90
C GLY A 61 21.26 -22.06 -8.92
N SER A 62 21.05 -21.29 -10.00
CA SER A 62 19.94 -20.33 -10.15
C SER A 62 18.55 -20.91 -9.83
N ASP A 63 18.19 -22.07 -10.40
CA ASP A 63 16.89 -22.69 -10.14
C ASP A 63 16.70 -23.06 -8.66
N GLN A 64 17.74 -23.60 -8.02
CA GLN A 64 17.69 -23.92 -6.59
C GLN A 64 17.59 -22.66 -5.73
N PHE A 65 18.29 -21.59 -6.11
CA PHE A 65 18.18 -20.30 -5.43
C PHE A 65 16.74 -19.77 -5.49
N VAL A 66 16.13 -19.74 -6.68
CA VAL A 66 14.76 -19.23 -6.87
C VAL A 66 13.78 -20.01 -6.00
N ILE A 67 13.82 -21.35 -6.05
CA ILE A 67 12.91 -22.19 -5.26
C ILE A 67 13.12 -21.99 -3.76
N ARG A 68 14.36 -21.95 -3.27
CA ARG A 68 14.64 -21.72 -1.84
C ARG A 68 14.17 -20.35 -1.38
N PHE A 69 14.53 -19.31 -2.14
CA PHE A 69 14.15 -17.94 -1.84
C PHE A 69 12.63 -17.77 -1.74
N LEU A 70 11.88 -18.30 -2.71
CA LEU A 70 10.41 -18.21 -2.70
C LEU A 70 9.79 -19.03 -1.55
N ASN A 71 10.36 -20.17 -1.20
CA ASN A 71 9.91 -20.94 -0.03
C ASN A 71 10.15 -20.19 1.28
N ASP A 72 11.31 -19.55 1.43
CA ASP A 72 11.64 -18.76 2.63
C ASP A 72 10.70 -17.55 2.76
N GLU A 73 10.39 -16.86 1.65
CA GLU A 73 9.44 -15.74 1.66
C GLU A 73 7.99 -16.18 1.93
N ALA A 74 7.57 -17.33 1.39
CA ALA A 74 6.26 -17.91 1.70
C ALA A 74 6.17 -18.29 3.19
N ALA A 75 7.21 -18.94 3.73
CA ALA A 75 7.30 -19.34 5.12
C ALA A 75 7.30 -18.12 6.07
N ARG A 76 7.98 -17.03 5.70
CA ARG A 76 7.96 -15.76 6.46
C ARG A 76 6.55 -15.22 6.66
N LEU A 77 5.62 -15.53 5.76
CA LEU A 77 4.22 -15.12 5.80
C LEU A 77 3.26 -16.23 6.27
N ASN A 78 3.78 -17.37 6.75
CA ASN A 78 3.00 -18.55 7.11
C ASN A 78 2.07 -19.03 5.97
N LYS A 79 2.56 -18.99 4.72
CA LYS A 79 1.85 -19.44 3.52
C LYS A 79 2.56 -20.62 2.89
N SER A 80 1.81 -21.44 2.16
CA SER A 80 2.41 -22.34 1.17
C SER A 80 2.99 -21.52 0.01
N LEU A 81 3.94 -22.11 -0.74
CA LEU A 81 4.49 -21.45 -1.93
C LEU A 81 3.38 -21.14 -2.95
N ASP A 82 2.45 -22.07 -3.17
CA ASP A 82 1.35 -21.90 -4.11
C ASP A 82 0.42 -20.75 -3.69
N ASP A 83 0.03 -20.69 -2.41
CA ASP A 83 -0.79 -19.60 -1.88
C ASP A 83 -0.08 -18.24 -1.95
N TYR A 84 1.24 -18.25 -1.72
CA TYR A 84 2.06 -17.05 -1.78
C TYR A 84 2.17 -16.51 -3.20
N MET A 85 2.31 -17.38 -4.19
CA MET A 85 2.39 -16.98 -5.60
C MET A 85 1.02 -16.63 -6.19
N ALA A 86 -0.04 -17.34 -5.79
CA ALA A 86 -1.40 -17.12 -6.30
C ALA A 86 -1.93 -15.70 -6.03
N GLN A 87 -1.46 -15.05 -4.96
CA GLN A 87 -1.92 -13.70 -4.60
C GLN A 87 -1.48 -12.63 -5.62
N CYS A 88 -0.42 -12.88 -6.40
CA CYS A 88 0.18 -11.86 -7.26
C CYS A 88 -0.74 -11.36 -8.38
N ALA A 89 -1.52 -12.26 -9.00
CA ALA A 89 -2.49 -11.86 -10.00
C ALA A 89 -3.58 -10.96 -9.39
N ALA A 90 -4.10 -11.33 -8.22
CA ALA A 90 -5.18 -10.62 -7.55
C ALA A 90 -4.76 -9.22 -7.09
N VAL A 91 -3.58 -9.09 -6.47
CA VAL A 91 -3.09 -7.77 -6.00
C VAL A 91 -2.72 -6.85 -7.15
N SER A 92 -2.19 -7.39 -8.26
CA SER A 92 -1.89 -6.61 -9.45
C SER A 92 -3.17 -6.05 -10.09
N GLU A 93 -4.22 -6.87 -10.22
CA GLU A 93 -5.52 -6.40 -10.72
C GLU A 93 -6.10 -5.32 -9.81
N GLN A 94 -6.04 -5.52 -8.50
CA GLN A 94 -6.56 -4.54 -7.54
C GLN A 94 -5.77 -3.24 -7.54
N TYR A 95 -4.44 -3.30 -7.70
CA TYR A 95 -3.60 -2.11 -7.84
C TYR A 95 -3.99 -1.30 -9.08
N HIS A 96 -4.19 -1.94 -10.24
CA HIS A 96 -4.64 -1.25 -11.45
C HIS A 96 -6.02 -0.60 -11.26
N ARG A 97 -6.94 -1.23 -10.53
CA ARG A 97 -8.22 -0.60 -10.18
C ARG A 97 -8.02 0.68 -9.37
N TYR A 98 -7.22 0.62 -8.31
CA TYR A 98 -6.93 1.81 -7.49
C TYR A 98 -6.24 2.92 -8.29
N MET A 99 -5.28 2.58 -9.16
CA MET A 99 -4.61 3.59 -9.98
C MET A 99 -5.58 4.27 -10.96
N ASN A 100 -6.48 3.50 -11.59
CA ASN A 100 -7.53 4.05 -12.44
C ASN A 100 -8.48 4.98 -11.67
N GLU A 101 -8.91 4.59 -10.47
CA GLU A 101 -9.76 5.40 -9.58
C GLU A 101 -9.07 6.70 -9.15
N LEU A 102 -7.74 6.65 -8.98
CA LEU A 102 -6.89 7.82 -8.67
C LEU A 102 -6.53 8.65 -9.91
N GLY A 103 -6.97 8.27 -11.11
CA GLY A 103 -6.75 9.01 -12.35
C GLY A 103 -5.40 8.76 -13.02
N PHE A 104 -4.67 7.72 -12.63
CA PHE A 104 -3.46 7.25 -13.28
C PHE A 104 -3.80 6.09 -14.23
N ARG A 105 -3.44 6.22 -15.52
CA ARG A 105 -3.60 5.20 -16.56
C ARG A 105 -2.26 4.77 -17.10
#